data_AF-A0A359IGF5-F1
#
_entry.id   AF-A0A359IGF5-F1
#
_cell.length_a   1.000
_cell.length_b   1.000
_cell.length_c   1.000
_cell.angle_alpha   90.00
_cell.angle_beta   90.00
_cell.angle_gamma   90.00
#
_symmetry.space_group_name_H-M   'P 1'
#
loop_
_entity.id
_entity.type
_entity.pdbx_description
1 polymer ?
#
loop_
_entity_poly.entity_id
_entity_poly.type
_entity_poly.pdbx_seq_one_letter_code
_entity_poly.pdbx_strand_id
1 'polypeptide(L)' 'MGSYTHGLTKSKILGVQVVVENSDGTLILPHNGHPYESGDYYYAQVTDTVLAIHTAANSTSILNKPFRAIITYKE' A
#
# COMPACT_ATOMS: atom_id res chain seq x y z
N MET A 1 8.38 -21.28 -0.43
CA MET A 1 7.65 -20.00 -0.26
C MET A 1 7.33 -19.48 -1.65
N GLY A 2 6.05 -19.24 -1.93
CA GLY A 2 5.46 -19.28 -3.28
C GLY A 2 5.95 -18.17 -4.22
N SER A 3 6.58 -18.59 -5.32
CA SER A 3 6.79 -17.75 -6.50
C SER A 3 5.52 -17.76 -7.32
N TYR A 4 4.78 -16.65 -7.35
CA TYR A 4 3.73 -16.48 -8.33
C TYR A 4 4.39 -16.16 -9.67
N THR A 5 4.85 -17.18 -10.40
CA THR A 5 5.36 -17.03 -11.77
C THR A 5 4.19 -17.06 -12.74
N HIS A 6 3.41 -15.99 -12.80
CA HIS A 6 2.30 -15.82 -13.74
C HIS A 6 2.74 -15.04 -14.98
N GLY A 7 4.02 -15.17 -15.37
CA GLY A 7 4.57 -14.43 -16.51
C GLY A 7 4.46 -12.91 -16.37
N LEU A 8 4.22 -12.41 -15.16
CA LEU A 8 4.17 -10.98 -14.85
C LEU A 8 5.58 -10.41 -14.94
N THR A 9 5.91 -9.88 -16.11
CA THR A 9 7.05 -8.99 -16.27
C THR A 9 6.62 -7.58 -15.88
N LYS A 10 7.56 -6.73 -15.44
CA LYS A 10 7.29 -5.32 -15.12
C LYS A 10 6.50 -4.62 -16.23
N SER A 11 6.80 -4.94 -17.49
CA SER A 11 6.12 -4.40 -18.67
C SER A 11 4.61 -4.69 -18.75
N LYS A 12 4.12 -5.69 -18.02
CA LYS A 12 2.70 -6.02 -17.92
C LYS A 12 2.01 -5.34 -16.72
N ILE A 13 2.76 -4.79 -15.77
CA ILE A 13 2.19 -4.09 -14.62
C ILE A 13 1.69 -2.72 -15.09
N LEU A 14 0.40 -2.47 -14.90
CA LEU A 14 -0.28 -1.22 -15.23
C LEU A 14 -0.35 -0.29 -14.02
N GLY A 15 -0.38 -0.85 -12.80
CA GLY A 15 -0.44 -0.07 -11.58
C GLY A 15 -0.21 -0.92 -10.34
N VAL A 16 0.29 -0.27 -9.30
CA VAL A 16 0.45 -0.83 -7.96
C VAL A 16 -0.17 0.16 -6.97
N GLN A 17 -1.09 -0.32 -6.15
CA GLN A 17 -1.73 0.46 -5.10
C GLN A 17 -1.50 -0.20 -3.75
N VAL A 18 -1.17 0.60 -2.73
CA VAL A 18 -0.87 0.11 -1.39
C VAL A 18 -1.90 0.64 -0.42
N VAL A 19 -2.66 -0.26 0.20
CA VAL A 19 -3.66 0.07 1.22
C VAL A 19 -3.23 -0.44 2.58
N VAL A 20 -3.55 0.30 3.64
CA VAL A 20 -3.31 -0.11 5.03
C VAL A 20 -4.64 -0.25 5.75
N GLU A 21 -4.79 -1.32 6.53
CA GLU A 21 -5.98 -1.52 7.34
C GLU A 21 -5.87 -0.69 8.63
N ASN A 22 -6.88 0.11 8.96
CA ASN A 22 -6.91 0.85 10.22
C ASN A 22 -7.44 -0.01 11.38
N SER A 23 -7.53 0.56 12.57
CA SER A 23 -7.99 -0.16 13.77
C SER A 23 -9.43 -0.63 13.70
N ASP A 24 -10.26 -0.02 12.85
CA ASP A 24 -11.65 -0.39 12.61
C ASP A 24 -11.81 -1.41 11.48
N GLY A 25 -10.70 -1.91 10.90
CA GLY A 25 -10.72 -2.87 9.79
C GLY A 25 -10.98 -2.22 8.42
N THR A 26 -10.98 -0.89 8.33
CA THR A 26 -11.18 -0.17 7.06
C THR A 26 -9.87 -0.08 6.27
N LEU A 27 -9.93 -0.31 4.97
CA LEU A 27 -8.77 -0.13 4.08
C LEU A 27 -8.61 1.34 3.71
N ILE A 28 -7.50 1.93 4.14
CA ILE A 28 -7.13 3.31 3.90
C ILE A 28 -6.15 3.38 2.73
N LEU A 29 -6.26 4.44 1.93
CA LEU A 29 -5.35 4.76 0.82
C LEU A 29 -4.20 5.66 1.29
N PRO A 30 -3.04 5.62 0.61
CA PRO A 30 -1.90 6.43 1.00
C PRO A 30 -2.24 7.90 0.80
N HIS A 31 -1.69 8.73 1.69
CA HIS A 31 -2.05 10.14 1.72
C HIS A 31 -1.52 10.89 0.50
N ASN A 32 -2.43 11.44 -0.32
CA ASN A 32 -2.11 12.24 -1.50
C ASN A 32 -2.48 13.74 -1.34
N GLY A 33 -2.61 14.24 -0.10
CA GLY A 33 -2.81 15.67 0.17
C GLY A 33 -4.17 16.09 0.75
N HIS A 34 -5.01 15.15 1.21
CA HIS A 34 -6.25 15.48 1.93
C HIS A 34 -6.29 14.74 3.28
N PRO A 35 -6.54 15.43 4.42
CA PRO A 35 -6.49 14.79 5.72
C PRO A 35 -7.67 13.83 5.85
N TYR A 36 -7.35 12.53 5.82
CA TYR A 36 -8.18 11.52 6.47
C TYR A 36 -8.12 11.72 7.99
N GLU A 37 -9.07 11.09 8.68
CA GLU A 37 -9.19 10.98 10.13
C GLU A 37 -7.84 10.94 10.86
N SER A 38 -7.80 11.56 12.05
CA SER A 38 -6.58 11.59 12.85
C SER A 38 -6.14 10.15 13.18
N GLY A 39 -4.92 9.79 12.80
CA GLY A 39 -4.30 8.50 13.11
C GLY A 39 -4.07 7.60 11.91
N ASP A 40 -4.61 7.94 10.73
CA ASP A 40 -4.56 7.10 9.52
C ASP A 40 -3.51 7.55 8.50
N TYR A 41 -2.56 8.39 8.90
CA TYR A 41 -1.63 9.03 7.97
C TYR A 41 -0.48 8.12 7.57
N TYR A 42 -0.26 7.86 6.29
CA TYR A 42 0.95 7.20 5.81
C TYR A 42 1.28 7.58 4.37
N TYR A 43 2.53 7.33 4.00
CA TYR A 43 3.00 7.38 2.62
C TYR A 43 3.41 6.00 2.16
N ALA A 44 3.16 5.70 0.89
CA ALA A 44 3.68 4.52 0.23
C ALA A 44 4.72 4.94 -0.81
N GLN A 45 5.92 4.39 -0.71
CA GLN A 45 6.92 4.48 -1.76
C GLN A 45 6.90 3.17 -2.55
N VAL A 46 6.51 3.27 -3.81
CA VAL A 46 6.54 2.13 -4.75
C VAL A 46 7.57 2.41 -5.82
N THR A 47 8.51 1.48 -5.95
CA THR A 47 9.56 1.46 -6.98
C THR A 47 9.57 0.10 -7.66
N ASP A 48 10.44 -0.08 -8.63
CA ASP A 48 10.60 -1.34 -9.35
C ASP A 48 11.03 -2.52 -8.48
N THR A 49 11.71 -2.23 -7.36
CA THR A 49 12.35 -3.24 -6.52
C THR A 49 11.89 -3.19 -5.07
N VAL A 50 11.22 -2.11 -4.66
CA VAL A 50 10.86 -1.85 -3.27
C VAL A 50 9.44 -1.30 -3.19
N LEU A 51 8.65 -1.89 -2.30
CA LEU A 51 7.43 -1.32 -1.74
C LEU A 51 7.71 -1.02 -0.26
N ALA A 52 7.64 0.25 0.12
CA ALA A 52 7.86 0.71 1.48
C ALA A 52 6.69 1.56 1.98
N ILE A 53 6.38 1.44 3.26
CA ILE A 53 5.35 2.23 3.94
C ILE A 53 6.04 3.08 4.99
N HIS A 54 5.80 4.39 4.92
CA HIS A 54 6.31 5.35 5.87
C HIS A 54 5.15 5.88 6.70
N THR A 55 5.16 5.57 7.98
CA THR A 55 4.25 6.17 8.96
C THR A 55 4.78 7.55 9.37
N ALA A 56 3.88 8.51 9.54
CA ALA A 56 4.19 9.83 10.07
C ALA A 56 3.82 9.89 11.57
N ALA A 57 3.96 11.07 12.18
CA ALA A 57 3.58 11.26 13.57
C ALA A 57 2.09 10.95 13.86
N ASN A 58 1.22 11.03 12.85
CA ASN A 58 -0.23 10.80 12.96
C ASN A 58 -0.69 9.46 12.37
N SER A 59 0.00 8.37 12.73
CA SER A 59 -0.25 7.01 12.21
C SER A 59 -0.75 6.02 13.27
N THR A 60 -1.24 6.49 14.41
CA THR A 60 -1.56 5.64 15.58
C THR A 60 -2.60 4.56 15.28
N SER A 61 -3.53 4.83 14.38
CA SER A 61 -4.63 3.91 14.03
C SER A 61 -4.20 2.81 13.06
N ILE A 62 -3.08 3.00 12.36
CA ILE A 62 -2.52 2.10 11.35
C ILE A 62 -1.16 1.49 11.75
N LEU A 63 -0.59 1.89 12.88
CA LEU A 63 0.71 1.39 13.34
C LEU A 63 0.63 -0.12 13.62
N ASN A 64 1.61 -0.87 13.10
CA ASN A 64 1.66 -2.34 13.19
C ASN A 64 0.47 -3.08 12.57
N LYS A 65 -0.32 -2.42 11.72
CA LYS A 65 -1.41 -3.03 10.98
C LYS A 65 -0.91 -3.66 9.68
N PRO A 66 -1.57 -4.70 9.16
CA PRO A 66 -1.23 -5.26 7.87
C PRO A 66 -1.47 -4.26 6.74
N PHE A 67 -0.71 -4.41 5.67
CA PHE A 67 -0.92 -3.70 4.41
C PHE A 67 -1.20 -4.69 3.28
N ARG A 68 -1.82 -4.20 2.20
CA ARG A 68 -2.09 -4.98 0.99
C ARG A 68 -1.57 -4.22 -0.22
N ALA A 69 -0.93 -4.94 -1.13
CA ALA A 69 -0.52 -4.44 -2.43
C ALA A 69 -1.47 -4.98 -3.51
N ILE A 70 -2.15 -4.09 -4.20
CA ILE A 70 -3.05 -4.40 -5.30
C ILE A 70 -2.28 -4.13 -6.59
N ILE A 71 -2.05 -5.18 -7.38
CA ILE A 71 -1.32 -5.10 -8.65
C ILE A 71 -2.33 -5.24 -9.78
N THR A 72 -2.44 -4.22 -10.61
CA THR A 72 -3.18 -4.28 -11.87
C THR A 72 -2.19 -4.59 -12.99
N TYR A 73 -2.48 -5.61 -13.78
CA TYR A 73 -1.63 -6.02 -14.89
C TYR A 73 -2.44 -6.33 -16.15
N LYS A 74 -1.78 -6.26 -17.30
CA LYS A 74 -2.29 -6.76 -18.57
C LYS A 74 -1.96 -8.25 -18.69
N GLU A 75 -2.96 -9.07 -18.99
CA GLU A 75 -2.78 -10.50 -19.26
C GLU A 75 -1.86 -10.75 -20.48
#